data_AF-A0A3M0NUP0-F1
#
_entry.id   AF-A0A3M0NUP0-F1
#
_cell.length_a   1.000
_cell.length_b   1.000
_cell.length_c   1.000
_cell.angle_alpha   90.00
_cell.angle_beta   90.00
_cell.angle_gamma   90.00
#
_symmetry.space_group_name_H-M   'P 1'
#
loop_
_entity.id
_entity.type
_entity.pdbx_description
1 polymer ?
#
loop_
_entity_poly.entity_id
_entity_poly.type
_entity_poly.pdbx_seq_one_letter_code
_entity_poly.pdbx_strand_id
1 'polypeptide(L)'
;MKLKKSLISVIALISLGTVGSQINNSATTVEAKKVPTVYPKAMRGNWYFFNKEDINYPFVTKETFTKTKVTRTYYYGENPKKMKMGTDSKFLHKYIPHTATDALGSDNNKALHWEFLTGYKKEGGHKWLNVKPWNSTNAIGGHEEDGGLFYNVSKLKGHQVLTEANVMHGSKIHNCAHWYRSKKLARKWSLHEYKGFLY
;
A
#
# COMPACT_ATOMS: atom_id res chain seq x y z
N MET A 1 66.18 -29.21 -29.69
CA MET A 1 65.41 -27.94 -29.69
C MET A 1 64.19 -28.05 -30.62
N LYS A 2 63.13 -28.78 -30.23
CA LYS A 2 61.87 -28.89 -31.00
C LYS A 2 60.61 -28.82 -30.12
N LEU A 3 60.74 -28.28 -28.90
CA LEU A 3 59.69 -28.09 -27.90
C LEU A 3 59.15 -26.63 -27.89
N LYS A 4 58.87 -26.05 -29.07
CA LYS A 4 58.32 -24.67 -29.14
C LYS A 4 57.25 -24.45 -30.22
N LYS A 5 56.64 -25.50 -30.79
CA LYS A 5 55.63 -25.34 -31.87
C LYS A 5 54.26 -25.97 -31.63
N SER A 6 53.96 -26.47 -30.42
CA SER A 6 52.70 -27.15 -30.12
C SER A 6 51.87 -26.51 -29.00
N LEU A 7 52.10 -25.23 -28.67
CA LEU A 7 51.31 -24.52 -27.64
C LEU A 7 50.38 -23.42 -28.20
N ILE A 8 50.51 -23.05 -29.48
CA ILE A 8 49.71 -21.97 -30.06
C ILE A 8 48.39 -22.51 -30.69
N SER A 9 48.35 -23.78 -31.10
CA SER A 9 47.16 -24.37 -31.72
C SER A 9 46.07 -24.83 -30.73
N VAL A 10 46.37 -24.93 -29.43
CA VAL A 10 45.38 -25.31 -28.39
C VAL A 10 44.63 -24.09 -27.84
N ILE A 11 45.24 -22.90 -27.89
CA ILE A 11 44.61 -21.67 -27.39
C ILE A 11 43.54 -21.14 -28.38
N ALA A 12 43.74 -21.35 -29.69
CA ALA A 12 42.78 -20.91 -30.72
C ALA A 12 41.49 -21.76 -30.80
N LEU A 13 41.47 -22.96 -30.21
CA LEU A 13 40.26 -23.81 -30.14
C LEU A 13 39.40 -23.55 -28.89
N ILE A 14 39.94 -22.86 -27.89
CA ILE A 14 39.18 -22.46 -26.69
C ILE A 14 38.47 -21.10 -26.92
N SER A 15 38.91 -20.30 -27.90
CA SER A 15 38.32 -19.00 -28.23
C SER A 15 37.18 -19.03 -29.27
N LEU A 16 36.80 -20.21 -29.78
CA LEU A 16 35.71 -20.37 -30.77
C LEU A 16 34.56 -21.26 -30.28
N GLY A 17 34.59 -21.70 -29.02
CA GLY A 17 33.56 -22.56 -28.41
C GLY A 17 32.46 -21.83 -27.61
N THR A 18 32.43 -20.49 -27.58
CA THR A 18 31.51 -19.72 -26.72
C THR A 18 30.63 -18.71 -27.47
N VAL A 19 30.38 -18.93 -28.76
CA VAL A 19 29.38 -18.14 -29.51
C VAL A 19 28.40 -19.10 -30.17
N GLY A 20 27.55 -19.68 -29.33
CA GLY A 20 26.55 -20.65 -29.76
C GLY A 20 25.55 -20.87 -28.64
N SER A 21 24.58 -19.97 -28.54
CA SER A 21 23.30 -20.25 -27.90
C SER A 21 23.31 -20.39 -26.37
N GLN A 22 23.77 -19.35 -25.66
CA GLN A 22 23.01 -18.97 -24.47
C GLN A 22 21.65 -18.46 -24.95
N ILE A 23 20.75 -19.40 -25.24
CA ILE A 23 19.32 -19.12 -25.24
C ILE A 23 19.07 -18.69 -23.80
N ASN A 24 18.95 -17.38 -23.62
CA ASN A 24 18.43 -16.76 -22.44
C ASN A 24 17.07 -17.39 -22.17
N ASN A 25 17.06 -18.51 -21.43
CA ASN A 25 15.95 -18.92 -20.60
C ASN A 25 15.87 -17.94 -19.42
N SER A 26 15.80 -16.64 -19.74
CA SER A 26 15.05 -15.70 -18.95
C SER A 26 13.59 -16.08 -19.16
N ALA A 27 13.18 -17.17 -18.49
CA ALA A 27 11.82 -17.28 -18.05
C ALA A 27 11.62 -16.12 -17.08
N THR A 28 11.37 -14.92 -17.63
CA THR A 28 10.52 -13.94 -16.99
C THR A 28 9.13 -14.55 -16.92
N THR A 29 8.96 -15.57 -16.10
CA THR A 29 7.78 -15.67 -15.24
C THR A 29 7.84 -14.46 -14.32
N VAL A 30 7.63 -13.27 -14.88
CA VAL A 30 6.89 -12.24 -14.18
C VAL A 30 5.54 -12.89 -13.99
N GLU A 31 5.39 -13.63 -12.89
CA GLU A 31 4.07 -13.76 -12.27
C GLU A 31 3.61 -12.32 -12.10
N ALA A 32 2.85 -11.82 -13.06
CA ALA A 32 2.12 -10.58 -12.92
C ALA A 32 1.18 -10.85 -11.76
N LYS A 33 1.64 -10.56 -10.53
CA LYS A 33 0.80 -10.55 -9.34
C LYS A 33 -0.36 -9.67 -9.71
N LYS A 34 -1.51 -10.29 -9.99
CA LYS A 34 -2.68 -9.57 -10.49
C LYS A 34 -2.98 -8.48 -9.49
N VAL A 35 -2.71 -7.25 -9.90
CA VAL A 35 -3.07 -6.06 -9.15
C VAL A 35 -4.60 -6.11 -9.01
N PRO A 36 -5.14 -6.09 -7.79
CA PRO A 36 -6.58 -6.18 -7.62
C PRO A 36 -7.26 -4.98 -8.29
N THR A 37 -8.38 -5.20 -8.95
CA THR A 37 -9.18 -4.13 -9.57
C THR A 37 -10.33 -3.65 -8.69
N VAL A 38 -10.55 -4.33 -7.56
CA VAL A 38 -11.57 -4.03 -6.55
C VAL A 38 -11.01 -4.27 -5.16
N TYR A 39 -11.55 -3.58 -4.16
CA TYR A 39 -11.21 -3.87 -2.78
C TYR A 39 -11.53 -5.33 -2.43
N PRO A 40 -10.64 -6.04 -1.70
CA PRO A 40 -10.86 -7.42 -1.30
C PRO A 40 -12.14 -7.60 -0.48
N LYS A 41 -12.83 -8.73 -0.64
CA LYS A 41 -14.07 -9.03 0.11
C LYS A 41 -13.90 -8.84 1.64
N ALA A 42 -12.75 -9.23 2.19
CA ALA A 42 -12.45 -9.10 3.62
C ALA A 42 -12.42 -7.65 4.11
N MET A 43 -12.07 -6.70 3.22
CA MET A 43 -11.98 -5.27 3.53
C MET A 43 -13.32 -4.54 3.39
N ARG A 44 -14.27 -5.10 2.63
CA ARG A 44 -15.59 -4.49 2.40
C ARG A 44 -16.41 -4.37 3.68
N GLY A 45 -17.33 -3.42 3.70
CA GLY A 45 -18.23 -3.13 4.82
C GLY A 45 -17.73 -1.98 5.69
N ASN A 46 -18.37 -1.83 6.85
CA ASN A 46 -18.09 -0.76 7.79
C ASN A 46 -16.89 -1.10 8.68
N TRP A 47 -16.09 -0.08 8.95
CA TRP A 47 -14.97 -0.07 9.86
C TRP A 47 -15.01 1.19 10.70
N TYR A 48 -14.58 1.08 11.95
CA TYR A 48 -14.69 2.12 12.94
C TYR A 48 -13.35 2.31 13.65
N PHE A 49 -12.90 3.54 13.73
CA PHE A 49 -11.68 3.94 14.44
C PHE A 49 -12.03 4.95 15.51
N PHE A 50 -11.36 4.81 16.65
CA PHE A 50 -11.46 5.75 17.75
C PHE A 50 -10.06 6.05 18.20
N ASN A 51 -9.64 7.31 18.11
CA ASN A 51 -8.41 7.77 18.73
C ASN A 51 -8.74 8.21 20.15
N LYS A 52 -8.20 7.51 21.15
CA LYS A 52 -8.42 7.85 22.56
C LYS A 52 -7.42 8.90 23.07
N GLU A 53 -6.28 9.04 22.40
CA GLU A 53 -5.23 10.00 22.78
C GLU A 53 -5.62 11.43 22.42
N ASP A 54 -6.43 11.59 21.37
CA ASP A 54 -7.00 12.87 21.01
C ASP A 54 -8.29 13.13 21.82
N ILE A 55 -8.13 13.69 23.01
CA ILE A 55 -9.24 14.08 23.89
C ILE A 55 -10.20 15.09 23.22
N ASN A 56 -9.74 15.80 22.18
CA ASN A 56 -10.56 16.73 21.41
C ASN A 56 -11.40 16.02 20.34
N TYR A 57 -11.14 14.73 20.05
CA TYR A 57 -11.88 13.88 19.12
C TYR A 57 -12.57 12.70 19.82
N PRO A 58 -13.63 12.92 20.63
CA PRO A 58 -14.37 11.85 21.31
C PRO A 58 -15.22 10.96 20.35
N PHE A 59 -15.15 11.25 19.05
CA PHE A 59 -15.99 10.66 18.02
C PHE A 59 -15.34 9.46 17.36
N VAL A 60 -16.18 8.54 16.89
CA VAL A 60 -15.74 7.35 16.19
C VAL A 60 -15.81 7.62 14.69
N THR A 61 -14.65 7.72 14.05
CA THR A 61 -14.52 7.81 12.59
C THR A 61 -15.02 6.50 11.98
N LYS A 62 -15.69 6.61 10.82
CA LYS A 62 -16.23 5.45 10.10
C LYS A 62 -15.68 5.43 8.69
N GLU A 63 -15.20 4.27 8.25
CA GLU A 63 -14.96 3.98 6.84
C GLU A 63 -15.90 2.90 6.34
N THR A 64 -16.34 3.02 5.09
CA THR A 64 -17.19 2.03 4.42
C THR A 64 -16.59 1.68 3.08
N PHE A 65 -16.06 0.46 2.96
CA PHE A 65 -15.50 -0.04 1.70
C PHE A 65 -16.55 -0.82 0.93
N THR A 66 -16.74 -0.47 -0.33
CA THR A 66 -17.49 -1.24 -1.33
C THR A 66 -16.51 -1.93 -2.28
N LYS A 67 -16.96 -2.42 -3.44
CA LYS A 67 -16.04 -2.99 -4.44
C LYS A 67 -15.06 -1.94 -4.98
N THR A 68 -15.52 -0.72 -5.22
CA THR A 68 -14.79 0.31 -6.00
C THR A 68 -14.83 1.69 -5.35
N LYS A 69 -15.27 1.80 -4.10
CA LYS A 69 -15.41 3.07 -3.39
C LYS A 69 -15.15 2.86 -1.91
N VAL A 70 -14.42 3.79 -1.30
CA VAL A 70 -14.40 3.99 0.15
C VAL A 70 -15.08 5.32 0.49
N THR A 71 -15.90 5.31 1.53
CA THR A 71 -16.48 6.52 2.12
C THR A 71 -15.98 6.66 3.54
N ARG A 72 -15.37 7.80 3.87
CA ARG A 72 -14.91 8.15 5.23
C ARG A 72 -15.82 9.23 5.81
N THR A 73 -16.44 8.94 6.95
CA THR A 73 -17.11 9.93 7.79
C THR A 73 -16.16 10.34 8.89
N TYR A 74 -15.84 11.63 8.94
CA TYR A 74 -14.92 12.24 9.91
C TYR A 74 -15.62 13.40 10.63
N TYR A 75 -15.04 13.83 11.74
CA TYR A 75 -15.51 15.00 12.48
C TYR A 75 -14.46 16.09 12.34
N TYR A 76 -14.83 17.37 12.38
CA TYR A 76 -13.89 18.48 12.28
C TYR A 76 -14.41 19.71 13.03
N GLY A 77 -13.50 20.58 13.45
CA GLY A 77 -13.79 21.78 14.23
C GLY A 77 -12.97 21.83 15.51
N GLU A 78 -12.62 23.04 15.94
CA GLU A 78 -11.70 23.28 17.07
C GLU A 78 -12.33 23.01 18.43
N ASN A 79 -13.66 23.11 18.53
CA ASN A 79 -14.38 22.89 19.77
C ASN A 79 -15.00 21.49 19.78
N PRO A 80 -14.58 20.58 20.69
CA PRO A 80 -15.10 19.21 20.78
C PRO A 80 -16.63 19.15 20.97
N LYS A 81 -17.23 20.17 21.57
CA LYS A 81 -18.68 20.26 21.79
C LYS A 81 -19.45 20.76 20.56
N LYS A 82 -18.77 21.29 19.53
CA LYS A 82 -19.36 21.88 18.32
C LYS A 82 -18.77 21.30 17.03
N MET A 83 -18.17 20.12 17.09
CA MET A 83 -17.59 19.49 15.91
C MET A 83 -18.68 19.18 14.87
N LYS A 84 -18.37 19.46 13.61
CA LYS A 84 -19.21 19.14 12.46
C LYS A 84 -18.82 17.77 11.91
N MET A 85 -19.79 17.08 11.32
CA MET A 85 -19.54 15.82 10.63
C MET A 85 -19.30 16.10 9.14
N GLY A 86 -18.18 15.62 8.63
CA GLY A 86 -17.82 15.62 7.22
C GLY A 86 -17.92 14.23 6.61
N THR A 87 -17.99 14.16 5.28
CA THR A 87 -17.88 12.90 4.54
C THR A 87 -17.05 13.12 3.30
N ASP A 88 -16.03 12.29 3.10
CA ASP A 88 -15.25 12.21 1.86
C ASP A 88 -15.43 10.82 1.24
N SER A 89 -15.31 10.75 -0.09
CA SER A 89 -15.36 9.49 -0.84
C SER A 89 -14.18 9.41 -1.79
N LYS A 90 -13.52 8.26 -1.81
CA LYS A 90 -12.55 7.89 -2.85
C LYS A 90 -13.08 6.75 -3.69
N PHE A 91 -12.72 6.76 -4.97
CA PHE A 91 -13.19 5.83 -5.98
C PHE A 91 -12.00 5.18 -6.67
N LEU A 92 -12.05 3.85 -6.76
CA LEU A 92 -11.04 3.10 -7.49
C LEU A 92 -11.10 3.48 -8.97
N HIS A 93 -9.94 3.81 -9.51
CA HIS A 93 -9.75 4.01 -10.94
C HIS A 93 -8.64 3.10 -11.46
N LYS A 94 -8.58 2.92 -12.78
CA LYS A 94 -7.43 2.23 -13.40
C LYS A 94 -6.20 3.11 -13.18
N TYR A 95 -5.07 2.54 -12.76
CA TYR A 95 -3.85 3.31 -12.58
C TYR A 95 -3.46 4.08 -13.85
N ILE A 96 -3.29 5.38 -13.68
CA ILE A 96 -2.79 6.29 -14.71
C ILE A 96 -1.47 6.83 -14.17
N PRO A 97 -0.33 6.62 -14.85
CA PRO A 97 0.92 7.30 -14.50
C PRO A 97 0.72 8.81 -14.57
N HIS A 98 1.07 9.53 -13.50
CA HIS A 98 0.98 10.98 -13.39
C HIS A 98 2.10 11.51 -12.50
N THR A 99 2.47 12.77 -12.68
CA THR A 99 3.42 13.49 -11.83
C THR A 99 2.68 14.28 -10.73
N ALA A 100 3.41 14.75 -9.71
CA ALA A 100 2.86 15.60 -8.65
C ALA A 100 2.17 16.85 -9.21
N THR A 101 2.80 17.42 -10.24
CA THR A 101 2.38 18.64 -10.93
C THR A 101 1.07 18.46 -11.67
N ASP A 102 0.84 17.26 -12.23
CA ASP A 102 -0.43 16.89 -12.89
C ASP A 102 -1.59 16.78 -11.88
N ALA A 103 -1.28 16.41 -10.63
CA ALA A 103 -2.28 16.25 -9.57
C ALA A 103 -2.68 17.58 -8.89
N LEU A 104 -1.74 18.53 -8.81
CA LEU A 104 -1.93 19.84 -8.18
C LEU A 104 -2.40 20.94 -9.17
N GLY A 105 -2.08 20.81 -10.47
CA GLY A 105 -2.45 21.78 -11.51
C GLY A 105 -3.77 21.49 -12.23
N SER A 106 -4.48 20.43 -11.86
CA SER A 106 -5.75 20.04 -12.50
C SER A 106 -6.93 20.74 -11.82
N ASP A 107 -7.56 21.70 -12.51
CA ASP A 107 -8.89 22.26 -12.16
C ASP A 107 -10.00 21.19 -12.09
N ASN A 108 -9.69 19.95 -12.51
CA ASN A 108 -10.60 18.82 -12.50
C ASN A 108 -10.70 18.18 -11.10
N ASN A 109 -11.43 18.85 -10.21
CA ASN A 109 -11.71 18.47 -8.82
C ASN A 109 -12.15 16.99 -8.63
N LYS A 110 -12.67 16.34 -9.68
CA LYS A 110 -13.07 14.92 -9.65
C LYS A 110 -11.91 13.96 -9.45
N ALA A 111 -10.73 14.25 -10.01
CA ALA A 111 -9.58 13.35 -9.93
C ALA A 111 -9.01 13.28 -8.51
N LEU A 112 -9.20 14.32 -7.67
CA LEU A 112 -8.84 14.32 -6.24
C LEU A 112 -9.54 13.23 -5.43
N HIS A 113 -10.63 12.66 -5.96
CA HIS A 113 -11.35 11.54 -5.37
C HIS A 113 -10.94 10.20 -5.95
N TRP A 114 -9.95 10.13 -6.84
CA TRP A 114 -9.49 8.85 -7.39
C TRP A 114 -8.42 8.24 -6.50
N GLU A 115 -8.42 6.91 -6.47
CA GLU A 115 -7.36 6.12 -5.86
C GLU A 115 -7.10 4.85 -6.68
N PHE A 116 -5.93 4.26 -6.45
CA PHE A 116 -5.40 3.18 -7.25
C PHE A 116 -4.93 2.06 -6.35
N LEU A 117 -5.38 0.84 -6.65
CA LEU A 117 -4.78 -0.35 -6.07
C LEU A 117 -3.52 -0.65 -6.87
N THR A 118 -2.36 -0.68 -6.21
CA THR A 118 -1.06 -0.85 -6.88
C THR A 118 -0.44 -2.23 -6.62
N GLY A 119 -1.11 -3.06 -5.82
CA GLY A 119 -0.73 -4.45 -5.59
C GLY A 119 -0.58 -4.77 -4.11
N TYR A 120 0.22 -5.80 -3.82
CA TYR A 120 0.44 -6.25 -2.45
C TYR A 120 1.92 -6.29 -2.09
N LYS A 121 2.22 -5.90 -0.85
CA LYS A 121 3.52 -6.05 -0.21
C LYS A 121 3.39 -7.02 0.98
N LYS A 122 4.40 -7.86 1.22
CA LYS A 122 4.48 -8.68 2.44
C LYS A 122 5.52 -8.07 3.36
N GLU A 123 5.16 -7.79 4.60
CA GLU A 123 6.07 -7.23 5.61
C GLU A 123 5.54 -7.51 7.02
N GLY A 124 6.43 -7.77 7.98
CA GLY A 124 6.04 -8.03 9.38
C GLY A 124 5.16 -9.27 9.56
N GLY A 125 5.18 -10.22 8.61
CA GLY A 125 4.27 -11.37 8.60
C GLY A 125 2.87 -11.07 8.05
N HIS A 126 2.61 -9.84 7.59
CA HIS A 126 1.32 -9.41 7.08
C HIS A 126 1.36 -9.17 5.57
N LYS A 127 0.22 -9.40 4.90
CA LYS A 127 0.00 -9.05 3.48
C LYS A 127 -0.75 -7.72 3.41
N TRP A 128 -0.07 -6.70 2.90
CA TRP A 128 -0.55 -5.33 2.81
C TRP A 128 -0.98 -5.00 1.39
N LEU A 129 -2.22 -4.53 1.22
CA LEU A 129 -2.72 -3.92 0.00
C LEU A 129 -2.18 -2.48 -0.07
N ASN A 130 -1.49 -2.14 -1.15
CA ASN A 130 -1.02 -0.78 -1.38
C ASN A 130 -2.10 0.00 -2.16
N VAL A 131 -2.49 1.15 -1.60
CA VAL A 131 -3.46 2.08 -2.15
C VAL A 131 -2.79 3.44 -2.33
N LYS A 132 -2.84 3.96 -3.55
CA LYS A 132 -2.27 5.24 -3.94
C LYS A 132 -3.40 6.21 -4.31
N PRO A 133 -3.61 7.31 -3.58
CA PRO A 133 -4.55 8.34 -4.00
C PRO A 133 -3.99 9.16 -5.17
N TRP A 134 -4.85 9.79 -5.97
CA TRP A 134 -4.46 10.61 -7.13
C TRP A 134 -3.50 11.75 -6.80
N ASN A 135 -3.72 12.40 -5.67
CA ASN A 135 -2.88 13.50 -5.21
C ASN A 135 -1.59 13.02 -4.52
N SER A 136 -1.21 11.75 -4.71
CA SER A 136 0.04 11.22 -4.18
C SER A 136 0.96 10.79 -5.32
N THR A 137 2.22 11.18 -5.21
CA THR A 137 3.28 10.91 -6.18
C THR A 137 3.80 9.48 -6.13
N ASN A 138 3.60 8.73 -5.05
CA ASN A 138 4.42 7.55 -4.77
C ASN A 138 3.85 6.25 -5.37
N ALA A 139 4.54 5.67 -6.34
CA ALA A 139 4.35 4.27 -6.73
C ALA A 139 5.46 3.42 -6.07
N ILE A 140 5.07 2.51 -5.17
CA ILE A 140 5.84 1.36 -4.67
C ILE A 140 7.35 1.62 -4.40
N GLY A 141 7.74 1.87 -3.15
CA GLY A 141 9.14 1.61 -2.69
C GLY A 141 9.89 2.69 -1.92
N GLY A 142 9.47 3.97 -1.93
CA GLY A 142 10.18 5.08 -1.25
C GLY A 142 11.46 5.52 -2.00
N HIS A 143 11.88 6.79 -2.06
CA HIS A 143 11.56 8.07 -1.39
C HIS A 143 11.29 9.16 -2.47
N GLU A 144 10.69 10.33 -2.23
CA GLU A 144 10.61 11.19 -1.04
C GLU A 144 9.14 11.51 -0.67
N GLU A 145 8.74 11.05 0.52
CA GLU A 145 7.93 11.77 1.54
C GLU A 145 6.53 12.28 1.07
N ASP A 146 5.35 11.64 1.17
CA ASP A 146 4.68 10.72 2.10
C ASP A 146 3.42 10.20 1.37
N GLY A 147 3.36 8.96 0.88
CA GLY A 147 2.40 8.72 -0.22
C GLY A 147 1.92 7.31 -0.54
N GLY A 148 1.71 6.47 0.46
CA GLY A 148 1.00 5.20 0.23
C GLY A 148 0.21 4.83 1.46
N LEU A 149 -1.08 4.51 1.27
CA LEU A 149 -1.89 3.90 2.31
C LEU A 149 -1.80 2.38 2.16
N PHE A 150 -1.37 1.72 3.23
CA PHE A 150 -1.27 0.28 3.30
C PHE A 150 -2.41 -0.26 4.14
N TYR A 151 -3.16 -1.21 3.57
CA TYR A 151 -4.25 -1.86 4.28
C TYR A 151 -3.97 -3.34 4.48
N ASN A 152 -4.18 -3.83 5.70
CA ASN A 152 -4.23 -5.25 6.00
C ASN A 152 -5.55 -5.59 6.69
N VAL A 153 -6.15 -6.73 6.36
CA VAL A 153 -7.23 -7.30 7.18
C VAL A 153 -6.70 -8.58 7.80
N SER A 154 -6.73 -8.63 9.13
CA SER A 154 -6.28 -9.79 9.92
C SER A 154 -7.32 -10.16 10.97
N LYS A 155 -7.17 -11.35 11.55
CA LYS A 155 -7.95 -11.79 12.71
C LYS A 155 -7.07 -11.68 13.95
N LEU A 156 -7.32 -10.68 14.79
CA LEU A 156 -6.54 -10.39 15.99
C LEU A 156 -7.45 -10.58 17.21
N LYS A 157 -7.01 -11.40 18.17
CA LYS A 157 -7.78 -11.74 19.38
C LYS A 157 -9.24 -12.14 19.10
N GLY A 158 -9.44 -12.90 18.02
CA GLY A 158 -10.76 -13.38 17.61
C GLY A 158 -11.60 -12.41 16.77
N HIS A 159 -11.17 -11.15 16.62
CA HIS A 159 -11.89 -10.12 15.87
C HIS A 159 -11.25 -9.86 14.52
N GLN A 160 -12.06 -9.53 13.51
CA GLN A 160 -11.53 -8.95 12.27
C GLN A 160 -11.07 -7.52 12.56
N VAL A 161 -9.83 -7.21 12.17
CA VAL A 161 -9.22 -5.89 12.30
C VAL A 161 -8.72 -5.46 10.93
N LEU A 162 -9.15 -4.28 10.49
CA LEU A 162 -8.56 -3.58 9.37
C LEU A 162 -7.46 -2.70 9.94
N THR A 163 -6.24 -2.87 9.45
CA THR A 163 -5.12 -2.01 9.81
C THR A 163 -4.82 -1.12 8.64
N GLU A 164 -4.84 0.18 8.87
CA GLU A 164 -4.34 1.21 7.98
C GLU A 164 -2.94 1.59 8.47
N ALA A 165 -2.01 1.77 7.56
CA ALA A 165 -0.63 2.14 7.86
C ALA A 165 -0.09 3.02 6.74
N ASN A 166 1.00 3.72 7.02
CA ASN A 166 1.72 4.50 6.02
C ASN A 166 3.22 4.20 6.08
N VAL A 167 4.01 4.98 5.34
CA VAL A 167 5.46 4.93 5.32
C VAL A 167 5.96 6.35 5.53
N MET A 168 6.82 6.54 6.51
CA MET A 168 7.54 7.76 6.92
C MET A 168 9.01 7.37 6.88
N HIS A 169 9.83 8.16 6.20
CA HIS A 169 11.27 7.91 6.05
C HIS A 169 11.66 6.54 5.46
N GLY A 170 10.77 5.96 4.65
CA GLY A 170 11.13 4.92 3.68
C GLY A 170 11.13 3.47 4.14
N SER A 171 10.86 2.64 3.13
CA SER A 171 10.84 1.17 3.06
C SER A 171 9.97 0.39 4.05
N LYS A 172 9.74 0.82 5.30
CA LYS A 172 8.96 0.05 6.29
C LYS A 172 7.54 0.57 6.43
N ILE A 173 6.57 -0.32 6.61
CA ILE A 173 5.17 -0.02 6.89
C ILE A 173 5.04 0.18 8.40
N HIS A 174 4.59 1.36 8.81
CA HIS A 174 4.42 1.73 10.23
C HIS A 174 3.28 2.74 10.39
N ASN A 175 3.20 3.40 11.56
CA ASN A 175 2.07 4.25 11.95
C ASN A 175 0.74 3.49 11.86
N CYS A 176 0.72 2.26 12.37
CA CYS A 176 -0.42 1.37 12.24
C CYS A 176 -1.62 1.84 13.08
N ALA A 177 -2.74 2.11 12.41
CA ALA A 177 -4.02 2.40 13.02
C ALA A 177 -5.01 1.24 12.83
N HIS A 178 -5.65 0.81 13.93
CA HIS A 178 -6.58 -0.33 13.90
C HIS A 178 -8.04 0.08 13.90
N TRP A 179 -8.75 -0.42 12.90
CA TRP A 179 -10.16 -0.24 12.71
C TRP A 179 -10.93 -1.53 12.98
N TYR A 180 -12.12 -1.39 13.52
CA TYR A 180 -12.94 -2.51 14.01
C TYR A 180 -14.33 -2.52 13.38
N ARG A 181 -15.00 -3.67 13.40
CA ARG A 181 -16.34 -3.83 12.81
C ARG A 181 -17.48 -3.13 13.57
N SER A 182 -17.24 -2.64 14.79
CA SER A 182 -18.26 -1.92 15.57
C SER A 182 -17.66 -0.78 16.38
N LYS A 183 -18.47 0.25 16.66
CA LYS A 183 -18.08 1.37 17.53
C LYS A 183 -17.67 0.92 18.93
N LYS A 184 -18.35 -0.11 19.48
CA LYS A 184 -18.04 -0.67 20.80
C LYS A 184 -16.63 -1.29 20.84
N LEU A 185 -16.27 -2.04 19.80
CA LEU A 185 -14.92 -2.62 19.71
C LEU A 185 -13.87 -1.53 19.50
N ALA A 186 -14.13 -0.55 18.63
CA ALA A 186 -13.22 0.57 18.40
C ALA A 186 -12.89 1.32 19.70
N ARG A 187 -13.90 1.62 20.52
CA ARG A 187 -13.69 2.26 21.83
C ARG A 187 -12.94 1.39 22.82
N LYS A 188 -13.23 0.07 22.84
CA LYS A 188 -12.60 -0.86 23.79
C LYS A 188 -11.12 -1.10 23.48
N TRP A 189 -10.73 -1.08 22.21
CA TRP A 189 -9.42 -1.52 21.74
C TRP A 189 -8.60 -0.41 21.05
N SER A 190 -8.94 0.86 21.29
CA SER A 190 -8.33 2.00 20.58
C SER A 190 -6.84 2.19 20.82
N LEU A 191 -6.36 1.88 22.03
CA LEU A 191 -4.95 1.99 22.41
C LEU A 191 -4.23 0.63 22.37
N HIS A 192 -4.81 -0.35 21.67
CA HIS A 192 -4.26 -1.68 21.69
C HIS A 192 -3.24 -1.88 20.58
N GLU A 193 -2.00 -2.10 21.00
CA GLU A 193 -0.92 -2.53 20.13
C GLU A 193 -0.91 -4.05 19.98
N TYR A 194 -0.82 -4.51 18.74
CA TYR A 194 -0.72 -5.91 18.36
C TYR A 194 0.70 -6.22 17.89
N LYS A 195 1.22 -7.35 18.34
CA LYS A 195 2.52 -7.86 17.90
C LYS A 195 2.57 -8.01 16.37
N GLY A 196 3.66 -7.55 15.76
CA GLY A 196 3.90 -7.62 14.31
C GLY A 196 3.53 -6.34 13.54
N PHE A 197 2.92 -5.37 14.22
CA PHE A 197 2.66 -4.03 13.71
C PHE A 197 3.64 -3.03 14.31
N LEU A 198 3.91 -1.96 13.56
CA LEU A 198 4.77 -0.84 13.96
C LEU A 198 3.89 0.40 14.14
N TYR A 199 3.93 1.00 15.33
CA TYR A 199 3.14 2.18 15.72
C TYR A 199 3.97 3.44 15.64
#